data_AF-A0A1A8RV70-F1
#
_entry.id   AF-A0A1A8RV70-F1
#
_cell.length_a   1.000
_cell.length_b   1.000
_cell.length_c   1.000
_cell.angle_alpha   90.00
_cell.angle_beta   90.00
_cell.angle_gamma   90.00
#
_symmetry.space_group_name_H-M   'P 1'
#
loop_
_entity.id
_entity.type
_entity.pdbx_description
1 polymer ?
#
loop_
_entity_poly.entity_id
_entity_poly.type
_entity_poly.pdbx_seq_one_letter_code
_entity_poly.pdbx_strand_id
1 'polypeptide(L)'
;GMNFIAGYLIIITKDEEKSFWLMDALLDKILPDYYSTHMLGLKVDQEVLGELVKTKAPAVGQLMAQYPGIWTLVVSRWFICLYIDILPIETVLRVWDCLFYEGSKSCFGSL
;
A
#
# COMPACT_ATOMS: atom_id res chain seq x y z
N GLY A 1 9.28 -2.88 4.38
CA GLY A 1 8.43 -1.91 3.68
C GLY A 1 8.85 -0.50 3.98
N MET A 2 8.63 -0.04 5.20
CA MET A 2 8.81 1.38 5.61
C MET A 2 10.15 2.01 5.20
N ASN A 3 11.27 1.31 5.32
CA ASN A 3 12.58 1.85 4.91
C ASN A 3 12.66 2.22 3.42
N PHE A 4 12.01 1.45 2.55
CA PHE A 4 11.96 1.77 1.12
C PHE A 4 11.11 3.01 0.88
N ILE A 5 9.95 3.09 1.53
CA ILE A 5 9.04 4.25 1.44
C ILE A 5 9.75 5.52 1.90
N ALA A 6 10.41 5.48 3.06
CA ALA A 6 11.18 6.60 3.59
C ALA A 6 12.30 7.02 2.63
N GLY A 7 13.05 6.06 2.08
CA GLY A 7 14.09 6.34 1.09
C GLY A 7 13.55 7.04 -0.17
N TYR A 8 12.39 6.60 -0.67
CA TYR A 8 11.74 7.24 -1.81
C TYR A 8 11.20 8.63 -1.49
N LEU A 9 10.57 8.82 -0.34
CA LEU A 9 10.10 10.13 0.11
C LEU A 9 11.26 11.14 0.19
N ILE A 10 12.42 10.74 0.70
CA ILE A 10 13.61 11.60 0.76
C ILE A 10 14.10 11.99 -0.63
N ILE A 11 14.13 11.05 -1.58
CA ILE A 11 14.55 11.33 -2.96
C ILE A 11 13.61 12.33 -3.64
N ILE A 12 12.30 12.22 -3.38
CA ILE A 12 11.27 13.05 -4.00
C ILE A 12 11.22 14.46 -3.40
N THR A 13 11.19 14.57 -2.07
CA THR A 13 11.09 15.87 -1.39
C THR A 13 12.41 16.63 -1.37
N LYS A 14 13.54 15.91 -1.39
CA LYS A 14 14.89 16.43 -1.14
C LYS A 14 15.02 17.20 0.18
N ASP A 15 14.17 16.86 1.15
CA ASP A 15 13.99 17.56 2.41
C ASP A 15 13.52 16.55 3.46
N GLU A 16 14.37 16.30 4.45
CA GLU A 16 14.18 15.27 5.47
C GLU A 16 12.95 15.56 6.35
N GLU A 17 12.73 16.81 6.74
CA GLU A 17 11.60 17.19 7.59
C GLU A 17 10.29 16.98 6.83
N LYS A 18 10.23 17.40 5.56
CA LYS A 18 9.05 17.12 4.71
C LYS A 18 8.80 15.63 4.52
N SER A 19 9.85 14.83 4.31
CA SER A 19 9.71 13.38 4.19
C SER A 19 9.17 12.74 5.46
N PHE A 20 9.62 13.22 6.62
CA PHE A 20 9.14 12.74 7.92
C PHE A 20 7.65 13.00 8.07
N TRP A 21 7.19 14.23 7.86
CA TRP A 21 5.76 14.56 7.97
C TRP A 21 4.89 13.86 6.93
N LEU A 22 5.39 13.64 5.72
CA LEU A 22 4.69 12.83 4.72
C LEU A 22 4.58 11.36 5.14
N MET A 23 5.64 10.80 5.72
CA MET A 23 5.63 9.43 6.23
C MET A 23 4.65 9.29 7.40
N ASP A 24 4.65 10.25 8.33
CA ASP A 24 3.70 10.31 9.44
C ASP A 24 2.25 10.35 8.95
N ALA A 25 1.93 11.28 8.03
CA ALA A 25 0.61 11.36 7.42
C ALA A 25 0.22 10.09 6.65
N LEU A 26 1.16 9.45 5.95
CA LEU A 26 0.93 8.20 5.23
C LEU A 26 0.54 7.07 6.19
N LEU A 27 1.27 6.91 7.30
CA LEU A 27 1.05 5.85 8.28
C LEU A 27 -0.24 6.07 9.08
N ASP A 28 -0.50 7.30 9.52
CA ASP A 28 -1.63 7.60 10.40
C ASP A 28 -2.96 7.84 9.66
N LYS A 29 -2.91 8.42 8.45
CA LYS A 29 -4.14 8.84 7.73
C LYS A 29 -4.48 7.94 6.56
N ILE A 30 -3.48 7.42 5.86
CA ILE A 30 -3.69 6.73 4.57
C ILE A 30 -3.66 5.22 4.75
N LEU A 31 -2.76 4.70 5.60
CA LEU A 31 -2.54 3.28 5.81
C LEU A 31 -2.70 2.89 7.29
N PRO A 32 -3.85 3.20 7.93
CA PRO A 32 -4.06 2.89 9.34
C PRO A 32 -3.94 1.38 9.56
N ASP A 33 -3.21 1.00 10.61
CA ASP A 33 -2.96 -0.38 11.02
C ASP A 33 -2.16 -1.27 10.05
N TYR A 34 -1.57 -0.75 8.96
CA TYR A 34 -0.79 -1.57 8.01
C TYR A 34 0.53 -2.07 8.60
N TYR A 35 1.19 -1.23 9.40
CA TYR A 35 2.48 -1.53 10.02
C TYR A 35 2.37 -1.81 11.53
N SER A 36 1.14 -2.02 12.03
CA SER A 36 0.88 -2.45 13.41
C SER A 36 1.34 -3.90 13.65
N THR A 37 1.46 -4.32 14.92
CA THR A 37 1.83 -5.71 15.27
C THR A 37 0.90 -6.76 14.65
N HIS A 38 -0.38 -6.42 14.49
CA HIS A 38 -1.38 -7.35 13.96
C HIS A 38 -1.67 -7.16 12.47
N MET A 39 -1.21 -6.04 11.88
CA MET A 39 -1.33 -5.68 10.47
C MET A 39 -2.77 -5.80 9.96
N LEU A 40 -3.75 -5.32 10.73
CA LEU A 40 -5.17 -5.52 10.42
C LEU A 40 -5.57 -4.83 9.11
N GLY A 41 -5.16 -3.57 8.90
CA GLY A 41 -5.43 -2.85 7.64
C GLY A 41 -4.88 -3.58 6.42
N LEU A 42 -3.64 -4.09 6.53
CA LEU A 42 -3.03 -4.89 5.47
C LEU A 42 -3.85 -6.15 5.16
N LYS A 43 -4.28 -6.91 6.17
CA LYS A 43 -5.04 -8.15 5.96
C LYS A 43 -6.38 -7.91 5.27
N VAL A 44 -7.08 -6.84 5.65
CA VAL A 44 -8.34 -6.44 5.00
C VAL A 44 -8.10 -6.20 3.52
N ASP A 45 -7.07 -5.44 3.16
CA ASP A 45 -6.73 -5.16 1.77
C ASP A 45 -6.31 -6.40 0.98
N GLN A 46 -5.62 -7.34 1.62
CA GLN A 46 -5.29 -8.63 1.01
C GLN A 46 -6.53 -9.44 0.64
N GLU A 47 -7.52 -9.47 1.54
CA GLU A 47 -8.79 -10.16 1.30
C GLU A 47 -9.58 -9.48 0.19
N VAL A 48 -9.69 -8.14 0.22
CA VAL A 48 -10.36 -7.36 -0.83
C VAL A 48 -9.71 -7.59 -2.20
N LEU A 49 -8.38 -7.57 -2.27
CA LEU A 49 -7.67 -7.88 -3.51
C LEU A 49 -7.94 -9.32 -3.97
N GLY A 50 -7.95 -10.27 -3.03
CA GLY A 50 -8.27 -11.67 -3.31
C GLY A 50 -9.64 -11.83 -3.97
N GLU A 51 -10.66 -11.19 -3.43
CA GLU A 51 -12.02 -11.21 -3.99
C GLU A 51 -12.11 -10.48 -5.35
N LEU A 52 -11.41 -9.37 -5.48
CA LEU A 52 -11.35 -8.62 -6.74
C LEU A 52 -10.70 -9.46 -7.84
N VAL A 53 -9.60 -10.16 -7.55
CA VAL A 53 -8.94 -11.03 -8.52
C VAL A 53 -9.84 -12.20 -8.92
N LYS A 54 -10.52 -12.85 -7.98
CA LYS A 54 -11.48 -13.92 -8.31
C LYS A 54 -12.56 -13.44 -9.27
N THR A 55 -13.02 -12.19 -9.09
CA THR A 55 -14.09 -11.60 -9.88
C THR A 55 -13.62 -11.09 -11.25
N LYS A 56 -12.48 -10.40 -11.30
CA LYS A 56 -11.99 -9.70 -12.51
C LYS A 56 -11.02 -10.54 -13.34
N ALA A 57 -10.31 -11.48 -12.71
CA ALA A 57 -9.30 -12.32 -13.33
C ALA A 57 -9.37 -13.76 -12.79
N PRO A 58 -10.48 -14.48 -13.04
CA PRO A 58 -10.76 -15.78 -12.42
C PRO A 58 -9.69 -16.83 -12.69
N ALA A 59 -9.02 -16.79 -13.85
CA ALA A 59 -7.90 -17.68 -14.16
C ALA A 59 -6.74 -17.51 -13.16
N VAL A 60 -6.43 -16.27 -12.77
CA VAL A 60 -5.37 -15.99 -11.79
C VAL A 60 -5.87 -16.35 -10.39
N GLY A 61 -7.14 -16.08 -10.07
CA GLY A 61 -7.75 -16.49 -8.80
C GLY A 61 -7.70 -18.02 -8.57
N GLN A 62 -7.91 -18.82 -9.62
CA GLN A 62 -7.75 -20.28 -9.56
C GLN A 62 -6.29 -20.69 -9.30
N LEU A 63 -5.33 -20.04 -9.95
CA LEU A 63 -3.90 -20.30 -9.71
C LEU A 63 -3.50 -19.93 -8.28
N MET A 64 -4.00 -18.81 -7.75
CA MET A 64 -3.75 -18.39 -6.37
C MET A 64 -4.32 -19.38 -5.36
N ALA A 65 -5.51 -19.95 -5.64
CA ALA A 65 -6.13 -20.96 -4.78
C ALA A 65 -5.31 -22.26 -4.68
N GLN A 66 -4.47 -22.56 -5.68
CA GLN A 66 -3.54 -23.70 -5.62
C GLN A 66 -2.33 -23.43 -4.71
N TYR A 67 -1.98 -22.16 -4.51
CA TYR A 67 -0.79 -21.73 -3.75
C TYR A 67 -1.09 -20.60 -2.75
N PRO A 68 -1.98 -20.82 -1.76
CA PRO A 68 -2.47 -19.76 -0.89
C PRO A 68 -1.36 -19.09 -0.07
N GLY A 69 -0.38 -19.86 0.42
CA GLY A 69 0.75 -19.29 1.18
C GLY A 69 1.66 -18.38 0.35
N ILE A 70 1.89 -18.73 -0.93
CA ILE A 70 2.68 -17.91 -1.85
C ILE A 70 1.91 -16.63 -2.18
N TRP A 71 0.61 -16.75 -2.44
CA TRP A 71 -0.25 -15.60 -2.71
C TRP A 71 -0.21 -14.59 -1.55
N THR A 72 -0.46 -15.03 -0.32
CA THR A 72 -0.38 -14.14 0.85
C THR A 72 0.98 -13.47 0.96
N LEU A 73 2.08 -14.22 0.75
CA LEU A 73 3.43 -13.67 0.84
C LEU A 73 3.72 -12.60 -0.23
N VAL A 74 3.32 -12.87 -1.48
CA VAL A 74 3.49 -11.95 -2.62
C VAL A 74 2.68 -10.68 -2.40
N VAL A 75 1.41 -10.82 -2.03
CA VAL A 75 0.52 -9.67 -1.83
C VAL A 75 0.93 -8.86 -0.60
N SER A 76 1.33 -9.52 0.50
CA SER A 76 1.90 -8.83 1.67
C SER A 76 3.05 -7.93 1.26
N ARG A 77 3.96 -8.44 0.42
CA ARG A 77 5.11 -7.69 -0.07
C ARG A 77 4.68 -6.46 -0.88
N TRP A 78 3.71 -6.63 -1.77
CA TRP A 78 3.20 -5.55 -2.62
C TRP A 78 2.67 -4.37 -1.82
N PHE A 79 1.80 -4.64 -0.84
CA PHE A 79 1.22 -3.59 0.00
C PHE A 79 2.22 -3.02 1.02
N ILE A 80 3.03 -3.85 1.68
CA ILE A 80 4.03 -3.38 2.68
C ILE A 80 5.06 -2.44 2.05
N CYS A 81 5.38 -2.63 0.77
CA CYS A 81 6.30 -1.79 0.01
C CYS A 81 5.60 -0.74 -0.86
N LEU A 82 4.26 -0.64 -0.82
CA LEU A 82 3.47 0.24 -1.70
C LEU A 82 3.90 0.17 -3.16
N TYR A 83 4.10 -1.06 -3.64
CA TYR A 83 4.48 -1.40 -5.02
C TYR A 83 5.84 -0.88 -5.51
N ILE A 84 6.62 -0.22 -4.66
CA ILE A 84 7.94 0.34 -4.99
C ILE A 84 8.86 -0.69 -5.66
N ASP A 85 8.82 -1.94 -5.21
CA ASP A 85 9.75 -3.00 -5.65
C ASP A 85 9.23 -3.85 -6.80
N ILE A 86 8.01 -3.59 -7.30
CA ILE A 86 7.38 -4.40 -8.35
C ILE A 86 7.06 -3.56 -9.60
N LEU A 87 6.74 -2.28 -9.43
CA LEU A 87 6.31 -1.41 -10.52
C LEU A 87 7.40 -0.38 -10.89
N PRO A 88 7.46 0.06 -12.17
CA PRO A 88 8.30 1.19 -12.55
C PRO A 88 7.97 2.43 -11.72
N ILE A 89 8.98 3.24 -11.42
CA ILE A 89 8.83 4.39 -10.52
C ILE A 89 7.71 5.36 -10.94
N GLU A 90 7.53 5.59 -12.24
CA GLU A 90 6.45 6.45 -12.74
C GLU A 90 5.06 5.93 -12.35
N THR A 91 4.87 4.60 -12.37
CA THR A 91 3.63 3.96 -11.97
C THR A 91 3.44 4.03 -10.46
N VAL A 92 4.50 3.82 -9.69
CA VAL A 92 4.48 3.93 -8.23
C VAL A 92 4.06 5.33 -7.80
N LEU A 93 4.64 6.37 -8.41
CA LEU A 93 4.28 7.76 -8.12
C LEU A 93 2.80 8.05 -8.41
N ARG A 94 2.25 7.54 -9.52
CA ARG A 94 0.81 7.71 -9.82
C ARG A 94 -0.09 7.01 -8.80
N VAL A 95 0.30 5.80 -8.36
CA VAL A 95 -0.44 5.10 -7.30
C VAL A 95 -0.40 5.92 -6.01
N TRP A 96 0.76 6.48 -5.68
CA TRP A 96 0.92 7.32 -4.49
C TRP A 96 0.12 8.60 -4.59
N ASP A 97 0.10 9.29 -5.73
CA ASP A 97 -0.74 10.46 -5.95
C ASP A 97 -2.22 10.15 -5.69
N CYS A 98 -2.70 9.00 -6.18
CA CYS A 98 -4.06 8.53 -5.89
C CYS A 98 -4.26 8.25 -4.39
N LEU A 99 -3.31 7.59 -3.73
CA LEU A 99 -3.38 7.28 -2.28
C LEU A 99 -3.42 8.55 -1.43
N PHE A 100 -2.56 9.53 -1.71
CA PHE A 100 -2.55 10.81 -1.00
C PHE A 100 -3.82 11.62 -1.28
N TYR A 101 -4.33 11.58 -2.52
CA TYR A 101 -5.58 12.25 -2.88
C TYR A 101 -6.80 11.59 -2.24
N GLU A 102 -6.91 10.26 -2.21
CA GLU A 102 -8.04 9.55 -1.61
C GLU A 102 -7.99 9.57 -0.07
N GLY A 103 -6.80 9.41 0.53
CA GLY A 103 -6.61 9.59 1.98
C GLY A 103 -6.98 11.00 2.45
N SER A 104 -6.79 12.02 1.61
CA SER A 104 -7.22 13.39 1.91
C SER A 104 -8.74 13.57 1.98
N LYS A 105 -9.53 12.71 1.30
CA LYS A 105 -11.01 12.78 1.32
C LYS A 105 -11.61 12.31 2.65
N SER A 106 -10.88 11.51 3.44
CA SER A 106 -11.32 11.10 4.78
C SER A 106 -11.04 12.15 5.87
N CYS A 107 -10.22 13.18 5.58
CA CYS A 107 -9.83 14.21 6.55
C CYS A 107 -10.78 15.42 6.62
N PHE A 108 -11.95 15.38 5.97
CA PHE A 108 -13.02 16.40 6.13
C PHE A 108 -14.31 15.76 6.66
N GLY A 109 -14.17 14.88 7.66
CA GLY A 109 -15.26 14.21 8.36
C GLY A 109 -15.30 14.55 9.85
N SER A 110 -15.09 15.82 10.21
CA SER A 110 -15.46 16.37 11.52
C SER A 110 -15.55 17.91 11.45
N LEU A 111 -16.65 18.40 10.90
CA LEU A 111 -17.19 19.74 11.12
C LEU A 111 -18.70 19.60 11.30
#